data_AF-I7GH25-F1
#
_entry.id   AF-I7GH25-F1
#
_cell.length_a   1.000
_cell.length_b   1.000
_cell.length_c   1.000
_cell.angle_alpha   90.00
_cell.angle_beta   90.00
_cell.angle_gamma   90.00
#
_symmetry.space_group_name_H-M   'P 1'
#
loop_
_entity.id
_entity.type
_entity.pdbx_description
1 polymer ?
#
loop_
_entity_poly.entity_id
_entity_poly.type
_entity_poly.pdbx_seq_one_letter_code
_entity_poly.pdbx_strand_id
1 'polypeptide(L)'
;MIPLLLAALLCVPAGALTCYGDSGQPVDWFVVYKLPALRGSGEAAQRGLQYKYLDESSGGWRDGRGLIDSPEGAVGRSLQPLYRSNSSQQGSQLFQTWAHEGCPAPRPRRRLLAGPQRT
;
A
#
# COMPACT_ATOMS: atom_id res chain seq x y z
N MET A 1 41.40 21.14 -2.83
CA MET A 1 40.38 22.06 -2.28
C MET A 1 39.29 22.38 -3.32
N ILE A 2 39.65 22.92 -4.50
CA ILE A 2 38.70 23.27 -5.57
C ILE A 2 37.92 22.08 -6.18
N PRO A 3 38.51 20.89 -6.44
CA PRO A 3 37.77 19.78 -7.07
C PRO A 3 36.73 19.14 -6.12
N LEU A 4 36.99 19.11 -4.80
CA LEU A 4 36.00 18.67 -3.81
C LEU A 4 34.81 19.62 -3.72
N LEU A 5 35.05 20.92 -3.88
CA LEU A 5 34.00 21.93 -3.85
C LEU A 5 33.07 21.80 -5.06
N LEU A 6 33.63 21.57 -6.26
CA LEU A 6 32.84 21.31 -7.48
C LEU A 6 32.03 20.01 -7.40
N ALA A 7 32.61 18.94 -6.85
CA ALA A 7 31.90 17.67 -6.67
C ALA A 7 30.71 17.79 -5.69
N ALA A 8 30.86 18.57 -4.63
CA ALA A 8 29.77 18.87 -3.70
C ALA A 8 28.66 19.72 -4.33
N LEU A 9 29.00 20.69 -5.19
CA LEU A 9 28.05 21.55 -5.91
C LEU A 9 27.23 20.80 -6.99
N LEU A 10 27.77 19.72 -7.55
CA LEU A 10 27.08 18.87 -8.54
C LEU A 10 26.14 17.84 -7.91
N CYS A 11 26.23 17.61 -6.61
CA CYS A 11 25.33 16.73 -5.89
C CYS A 11 24.00 17.46 -5.66
N VAL A 12 23.15 17.50 -6.69
CA VAL A 12 21.75 17.87 -6.50
C VAL A 12 21.06 16.63 -5.96
N PRO A 13 20.60 16.61 -4.69
CA PRO A 13 19.71 15.55 -4.23
C PRO A 13 18.38 15.75 -4.93
N ALA A 14 18.26 15.21 -6.15
CA ALA A 14 16.94 14.94 -6.71
C ALA A 14 16.30 13.92 -5.75
N GLY A 15 15.25 14.34 -5.04
CA GLY A 15 14.41 13.43 -4.28
C GLY A 15 13.77 12.46 -5.25
N ALA A 16 14.49 11.41 -5.62
CA ALA A 16 14.01 10.40 -6.56
C ALA A 16 12.94 9.59 -5.84
N LEU A 17 11.73 9.58 -6.40
CA LEU A 17 10.69 8.63 -6.00
C LEU A 17 11.24 7.23 -6.23
N THR A 18 11.42 6.50 -5.14
CA THR A 18 11.93 5.13 -5.14
C THR A 18 10.93 4.22 -4.45
N CYS A 19 10.86 2.97 -4.91
CA CYS A 19 10.07 1.96 -4.23
C CYS A 19 10.83 1.48 -3.01
N TYR A 20 10.15 1.40 -1.88
CA TYR A 20 10.68 0.78 -0.67
C TYR A 20 9.95 -0.54 -0.46
N GLY A 21 10.71 -1.61 -0.34
CA GLY A 21 10.17 -2.93 -0.05
C GLY A 21 9.71 -3.06 1.40
N ASP A 22 9.11 -4.20 1.72
CA ASP A 22 8.65 -4.49 3.09
C ASP A 22 9.81 -4.49 4.08
N SER A 23 11.03 -4.82 3.63
CA SER A 23 12.27 -4.74 4.41
C SER A 23 12.62 -3.33 4.88
N GLY A 24 12.03 -2.30 4.27
CA GLY A 24 12.40 -0.89 4.45
C GLY A 24 13.59 -0.47 3.58
N GLN A 25 14.09 -1.36 2.71
CA GLN A 25 15.17 -1.06 1.78
C GLN A 25 14.62 -0.62 0.41
N PRO A 26 15.34 0.20 -0.35
CA PRO A 26 15.02 0.49 -1.74
C PRO A 26 14.96 -0.80 -2.56
N VAL A 27 13.98 -0.89 -3.45
CA VAL A 27 13.82 -1.99 -4.42
C VAL A 27 13.45 -1.40 -5.77
N ASP A 28 13.76 -2.10 -6.86
CA ASP A 28 13.36 -1.66 -8.20
C ASP A 28 11.86 -1.82 -8.42
N TRP A 29 11.28 -2.90 -7.88
CA TRP A 29 9.86 -3.20 -7.98
C TRP A 29 9.38 -4.04 -6.80
N PHE A 30 8.09 -3.97 -6.53
CA PHE A 30 7.39 -4.93 -5.68
C PHE A 30 5.95 -5.11 -6.17
N VAL A 31 5.32 -6.21 -5.77
CA VAL A 31 3.91 -6.48 -6.00
C VAL A 31 3.24 -6.80 -4.67
N VAL A 32 2.05 -6.23 -4.45
CA VAL A 32 1.19 -6.57 -3.31
C VAL A 32 -0.14 -7.16 -3.79
N TYR A 33 -0.60 -8.20 -3.11
CA TYR A 33 -1.94 -8.77 -3.31
C TYR A 33 -2.75 -8.62 -2.02
N LYS A 34 -3.72 -7.71 -2.01
CA LYS A 34 -4.58 -7.47 -0.85
C LYS A 34 -5.54 -8.64 -0.63
N LEU A 35 -5.55 -9.20 0.59
CA LEU A 35 -6.43 -10.28 0.98
C LEU A 35 -7.85 -9.76 1.29
N PRO A 36 -8.90 -10.54 0.98
CA PRO A 36 -10.27 -10.15 1.26
C PRO A 36 -10.56 -10.15 2.77
N ALA A 37 -11.63 -9.43 3.14
CA ALA A 37 -12.16 -9.48 4.50
C ALA A 37 -12.74 -10.87 4.82
N LEU A 38 -12.24 -11.52 5.87
CA LEU A 38 -12.64 -12.85 6.31
C LEU A 38 -13.44 -12.78 7.62
N ARG A 39 -14.71 -13.18 7.58
CA ARG A 39 -15.57 -13.26 8.78
C ARG A 39 -15.05 -14.35 9.73
N GLY A 40 -15.02 -14.07 11.03
CA GLY A 40 -14.64 -15.05 12.06
C GLY A 40 -13.14 -15.28 12.25
N SER A 41 -12.30 -14.43 11.66
CA SER A 41 -10.84 -14.41 11.87
C SER A 41 -10.44 -13.18 12.68
N GLY A 42 -9.15 -12.97 12.99
CA GLY A 42 -8.71 -11.80 13.79
C GLY A 42 -9.06 -10.44 13.14
N GLU A 43 -9.06 -9.35 13.93
CA GLU A 43 -9.46 -7.98 13.52
C GLU A 43 -8.93 -7.54 12.13
N ALA A 44 -7.64 -7.71 11.88
CA ALA A 44 -7.02 -7.35 10.60
C ALA A 44 -7.55 -8.15 9.40
N ALA A 45 -7.81 -9.45 9.61
CA ALA A 45 -8.40 -10.32 8.60
C ALA A 45 -9.87 -9.96 8.36
N GLN A 46 -10.61 -9.59 9.41
CA GLN A 46 -12.00 -9.11 9.26
C GLN A 46 -12.11 -7.81 8.47
N ARG A 47 -11.09 -6.95 8.55
CA ARG A 47 -11.02 -5.69 7.79
C ARG A 47 -10.41 -5.86 6.39
N GLY A 48 -9.87 -7.04 6.06
CA GLY A 48 -9.22 -7.30 4.77
C GLY A 48 -7.98 -6.42 4.55
N LEU A 49 -7.20 -6.21 5.60
CA LEU A 49 -6.02 -5.34 5.57
C LEU A 49 -4.71 -6.10 5.36
N GLN A 50 -4.76 -7.43 5.42
CA GLN A 50 -3.59 -8.26 5.13
C GLN A 50 -3.32 -8.27 3.63
N TYR A 51 -2.07 -8.53 3.26
CA TYR A 51 -1.66 -8.69 1.87
C TYR A 51 -0.52 -9.70 1.76
N LYS A 52 -0.36 -10.29 0.57
CA LYS A 52 0.85 -11.01 0.17
C LYS A 52 1.80 -10.05 -0.54
N TYR A 53 3.09 -10.25 -0.37
CA TYR A 53 4.17 -9.41 -0.89
C TYR A 53 5.13 -10.24 -1.75
N LEU A 54 5.64 -9.61 -2.81
CA LEU A 54 6.65 -10.16 -3.72
C LEU A 54 7.59 -9.03 -4.21
N ASP A 55 8.88 -9.30 -4.19
CA ASP A 55 9.95 -8.50 -4.81
C ASP A 55 11.04 -9.43 -5.34
N GLU A 56 12.06 -8.86 -6.01
CA GLU A 56 13.23 -9.61 -6.51
C GLU A 56 13.86 -10.50 -5.42
N SER A 57 13.98 -9.99 -4.20
CA SER A 57 14.68 -10.66 -3.09
C SER A 57 13.83 -11.71 -2.37
N SER A 58 12.53 -11.78 -2.63
CA SER A 58 11.60 -12.58 -1.82
C SER A 58 11.69 -14.09 -2.02
N GLY A 59 12.16 -14.55 -3.18
CA GLY A 59 12.10 -15.96 -3.54
C GLY A 59 10.67 -16.50 -3.72
N GLY A 60 9.66 -15.63 -3.77
CA GLY A 60 8.25 -16.00 -3.93
C GLY A 60 7.31 -15.22 -3.02
N TRP A 61 6.01 -15.53 -3.12
CA TRP A 61 4.99 -14.86 -2.33
C TRP A 61 5.17 -15.13 -0.84
N ARG A 62 5.23 -14.06 -0.04
CA ARG A 62 5.27 -14.10 1.42
C ARG A 62 4.17 -13.25 2.02
N ASP A 63 3.90 -13.44 3.31
CA ASP A 63 3.02 -12.54 4.04
C ASP A 63 3.65 -11.14 4.13
N GLY A 64 2.83 -10.12 3.93
CA GLY A 64 3.24 -8.73 4.09
C GLY A 64 3.68 -8.46 5.52
N ARG A 65 4.68 -7.58 5.70
CA ARG A 65 5.26 -7.26 7.01
C ARG A 65 4.24 -6.62 7.97
N GLY A 66 3.21 -5.98 7.43
CA GLY A 66 2.21 -5.25 8.21
C GLY A 66 0.85 -5.23 7.55
N LEU A 67 0.01 -4.32 8.01
CA LEU A 67 -1.28 -4.04 7.37
C LEU A 67 -1.07 -3.11 6.17
N ILE A 68 -1.93 -3.22 5.15
CA ILE A 68 -1.83 -2.40 3.93
C ILE A 68 -2.07 -0.90 4.19
N ASP A 69 -2.73 -0.56 5.29
CA ASP A 69 -2.99 0.83 5.74
C ASP A 69 -1.90 1.37 6.69
N SER A 70 -0.87 0.59 6.99
CA SER A 70 0.24 1.01 7.85
C SER A 70 1.34 1.72 7.05
N PRO A 71 1.96 2.79 7.62
CA PRO A 71 3.07 3.48 6.98
C PRO A 71 4.38 2.65 6.94
N GLU A 72 4.44 1.52 7.66
CA GLU A 72 5.63 0.68 7.78
C GLU A 72 5.77 -0.39 6.68
N GLY A 73 4.72 -0.67 5.90
CA GLY A 73 4.75 -1.60 4.76
C GLY A 73 5.26 -0.96 3.47
N ALA A 74 5.51 -1.79 2.44
CA ALA A 74 6.06 -1.32 1.16
C ALA A 74 5.24 -0.18 0.52
N VAL A 75 3.91 -0.31 0.52
CA VAL A 75 2.98 0.71 0.00
C VAL A 75 3.12 2.02 0.79
N GLY A 76 3.07 1.94 2.12
CA GLY A 76 3.18 3.09 3.01
C GLY A 76 4.50 3.85 2.83
N ARG A 77 5.63 3.12 2.82
CA ARG A 77 6.96 3.72 2.66
C ARG A 77 7.17 4.35 1.28
N SER A 78 6.70 3.70 0.23
CA SER A 78 6.87 4.18 -1.15
C SER A 78 6.04 5.44 -1.42
N LEU A 79 4.83 5.53 -0.83
CA LEU A 79 3.95 6.69 -1.00
C LEU A 79 4.24 7.81 0.00
N GLN A 80 4.89 7.53 1.13
CA GLN A 80 5.12 8.50 2.19
C GLN A 80 5.79 9.81 1.72
N PRO A 81 6.82 9.80 0.86
CA PRO A 81 7.40 11.04 0.32
C PRO A 81 6.36 11.91 -0.39
N LEU A 82 5.45 11.33 -1.17
CA LEU A 82 4.41 12.05 -1.90
C LEU A 82 3.41 12.77 -0.98
N TYR A 83 3.11 12.21 0.19
CA TYR A 83 2.08 12.73 1.09
C TYR A 83 2.63 13.53 2.28
N ARG A 84 3.92 13.42 2.62
CA ARG A 84 4.53 14.19 3.72
C ARG A 84 5.12 15.53 3.30
N SER A 85 5.56 15.67 2.06
CA SER A 85 6.28 16.87 1.65
C SER A 85 5.35 17.91 1.02
N ASN A 86 5.32 19.12 1.57
CA ASN A 86 4.84 20.34 0.91
C ASN A 86 5.80 20.79 -0.23
N SER A 87 6.66 19.92 -0.74
CA SER A 87 7.68 20.29 -1.72
C SER A 87 7.06 20.38 -3.10
N SER A 88 6.82 21.62 -3.52
CA SER A 88 6.38 22.09 -4.83
C SER A 88 7.22 21.64 -6.04
N GLN A 89 8.23 20.77 -5.86
CA GLN A 89 9.11 20.30 -6.93
C GLN A 89 8.78 18.91 -7.50
N GLN A 90 7.93 18.11 -6.84
CA GLN A 90 7.52 16.80 -7.34
C GLN A 90 6.04 16.83 -7.72
N GLY A 91 5.77 16.92 -9.03
CA GLY A 91 4.42 16.81 -9.56
C GLY A 91 3.94 15.37 -9.50
N SER A 92 2.86 15.10 -8.77
CA SER A 92 2.14 13.84 -8.83
C SER A 92 0.80 14.04 -9.53
N GLN A 93 0.39 13.07 -10.33
CA GLN A 93 -0.92 13.04 -10.97
C GLN A 93 -1.63 11.77 -10.53
N LEU A 94 -2.80 11.93 -9.91
CA LEU A 94 -3.67 10.82 -9.57
C LEU A 94 -4.70 10.65 -10.67
N PHE A 95 -4.63 9.53 -11.38
CA PHE A 95 -5.64 9.15 -12.37
C PHE A 95 -6.47 7.98 -11.83
N GLN A 96 -7.79 8.13 -11.88
CA GLN A 96 -8.74 7.06 -11.57
C GLN A 96 -9.80 7.03 -12.66
N THR A 97 -10.11 5.84 -13.19
CA THR A 97 -11.12 5.67 -14.24
C THR A 97 -12.55 5.76 -13.71
N TRP A 98 -12.74 5.65 -12.39
CA TRP A 98 -14.03 5.74 -11.72
C TRP A 98 -13.88 6.60 -10.46
N ALA A 99 -14.54 7.76 -10.44
CA ALA A 99 -14.68 8.56 -9.21
C ALA A 99 -15.88 8.02 -8.44
N HIS A 100 -15.62 7.28 -7.35
CA HIS A 100 -16.68 6.78 -6.49
C HIS A 100 -16.98 7.86 -5.43
N GLU A 101 -18.06 8.63 -5.63
CA GLU A 101 -18.84 8.99 -4.44
C GLU A 101 -19.20 7.64 -3.77
N GLY A 102 -18.73 7.46 -2.54
CA GLY A 102 -18.35 6.18 -1.93
C GLY A 102 -19.16 4.94 -2.31
N CYS A 103 -18.45 3.83 -2.56
CA CYS A 103 -19.08 2.52 -2.70
C CYS A 103 -19.71 2.15 -1.34
N PRO A 104 -21.04 2.07 -1.21
CA PRO A 104 -21.65 1.74 0.07
C PRO A 104 -21.21 0.33 0.46
N ALA A 105 -20.77 0.16 1.71
CA ALA A 105 -20.38 -1.14 2.24
C ALA A 105 -21.47 -2.18 1.91
N PRO A 106 -21.10 -3.40 1.43
CA PRO A 106 -22.08 -4.42 1.11
C PRO A 106 -22.92 -4.70 2.35
N ARG A 107 -24.23 -4.41 2.27
CA ARG A 107 -25.17 -4.72 3.35
C ARG A 107 -25.08 -6.23 3.63
N PRO A 108 -25.02 -6.67 4.90
CA PRO A 108 -25.09 -8.09 5.19
C PRO A 108 -26.36 -8.63 4.55
N ARG A 109 -26.25 -9.65 3.68
CA ARG A 109 -27.42 -10.37 3.16
C ARG A 109 -28.20 -10.86 4.37
N ARG A 110 -29.35 -10.23 4.65
CA ARG A 110 -30.33 -10.74 5.59
C ARG A 110 -30.70 -12.12 5.04
N ARG A 111 -30.26 -13.18 5.72
CA ARG A 111 -30.71 -14.54 5.44
C ARG A 111 -32.24 -14.48 5.59
N LEU A 112 -32.96 -14.51 4.48
CA LEU A 112 -34.40 -14.74 4.50
C LEU A 112 -34.56 -16.14 5.11
N LEU A 113 -34.76 -16.18 6.42
CA LEU A 113 -35.31 -17.34 7.09
C LEU A 113 -36.70 -17.50 6.48
N ALA A 114 -36.82 -18.45 5.54
CA ALA A 114 -38.12 -18.91 5.09
C ALA A 114 -38.86 -19.43 6.33
N GLY A 115 -40.03 -18.83 6.59
CA GLY A 115 -40.93 -19.20 7.67
C GLY A 115 -41.63 -20.55 7.44
N PRO A 116 -42.73 -20.80 8.16
CA PRO A 116 -42.79 -21.75 9.26
C PRO A 116 -43.15 -23.17 8.83
N GLN A 117 -42.72 -24.12 9.66
CA GLN A 117 -43.22 -25.50 9.74
C GLN A 117 -44.76 -25.49 9.81
N ARG A 118 -45.41 -26.21 8.89
CA ARG A 118 -46.81 -26.59 9.02
C ARG A 118 -46.87 -28.11 9.21
N THR A 119 -47.44 -28.48 10.35
CA THR A 119 -47.85 -29.83 10.77
C THR A 119 -48.77 -30.49 9.76
#